data_AF-A0A7S1AJK5-F1
#
_entry.id   AF-A0A7S1AJK5-F1
#
_cell.length_a   1.000
_cell.length_b   1.000
_cell.length_c   1.000
_cell.angle_alpha   90.00
_cell.angle_beta   90.00
_cell.angle_gamma   90.00
#
_symmetry.space_group_name_H-M   'P 1'
#
loop_
_entity.id
_entity.type
_entity.pdbx_description
1 polymer ?
#
loop_
_entity_poly.entity_id
_entity_poly.type
_entity_poly.pdbx_seq_one_letter_code
_entity_poly.pdbx_strand_id
1 'polypeptide(L)'
;MSAEVGRGSSCGPRVSAAASSDIVVDTMRQLFTVLGSLIPSPSGPALAQEATSARSLPALSKALRRFWFDLEVDETSWEPKDQVVWLSLLLAVAEGSRSGTLSFYGAGILLTETLKTFIESFDAVLGNDESWAAGLTTVREVLGGDHVEQLQKWPGDRRCGGGRDMLLGPERLPCSMRRAMDLEGKKLNKGHMAALGAVMVLPGGCTVALGGIGVKLLIESVRQQSSGDEGPWQLLHARCLQKADAVVRQKMRPIEVRYVNGPAALKSVKICLFSITDTMCVVPVGGFGGRSTTCLSTGDQCLMQPPGECDRFRLRVYRPALLDVALHDGVEVCRNERISLTVLRDGRVVSETSRREGNGDRSALAVKSLDPV
;
A
#
# COMPACT_ATOMS: atom_id res chain seq x y z
N MET A 1 38.48 37.39 -43.91
CA MET A 1 37.94 37.94 -42.65
C MET A 1 36.68 37.15 -42.33
N SER A 2 36.85 36.02 -41.63
CA SER A 2 35.73 35.19 -41.18
C SER A 2 35.42 35.59 -39.76
N ALA A 3 34.24 36.16 -39.53
CA ALA A 3 33.79 36.54 -38.21
C ALA A 3 33.37 35.28 -37.44
N GLU A 4 34.16 34.91 -36.43
CA GLU A 4 33.75 33.95 -35.40
C GLU A 4 32.57 34.56 -34.63
N VAL A 5 31.37 34.07 -34.96
CA VAL A 5 30.17 34.30 -34.15
C VAL A 5 30.36 33.53 -32.85
N GLY A 6 30.92 34.21 -31.85
CA GLY A 6 31.00 33.71 -30.49
C GLY A 6 29.60 33.38 -29.99
N ARG A 7 29.26 32.10 -29.93
CA ARG A 7 28.12 31.62 -29.15
C ARG A 7 28.43 31.93 -27.70
N GLY A 8 27.95 33.09 -27.23
CA GLY A 8 27.89 33.41 -25.82
C GLY A 8 27.12 32.30 -25.12
N SER A 9 27.86 31.41 -24.45
CA SER A 9 27.29 30.46 -23.51
C SER A 9 26.65 31.30 -22.40
N SER A 10 25.35 31.53 -22.50
CA SER A 10 24.58 32.14 -21.44
C SER A 10 24.64 31.19 -20.25
N CYS A 11 25.55 31.49 -19.32
CA CYS A 11 25.66 30.82 -18.04
C CYS A 11 24.41 31.19 -17.21
N GLY A 12 23.29 30.54 -17.50
CA GLY A 12 22.14 30.55 -16.62
C GLY A 12 22.55 30.03 -15.24
N PRO A 13 21.85 30.44 -14.17
CA PRO A 13 22.14 29.95 -12.83
C PRO A 13 22.05 28.42 -12.81
N ARG A 14 23.19 27.75 -12.55
CA ARG A 14 23.24 26.29 -12.45
C ARG A 14 22.36 25.87 -11.28
N VAL A 15 21.26 25.17 -11.59
CA VAL A 15 20.41 24.52 -10.59
C VAL A 15 21.28 23.54 -9.81
N SER A 16 21.16 23.49 -8.48
CA SER A 16 21.89 22.51 -7.67
C SER A 16 21.20 21.15 -7.72
N ALA A 17 21.93 20.04 -7.48
CA ALA A 17 21.31 18.71 -7.39
C ALA A 17 20.17 18.63 -6.36
N ALA A 18 20.25 19.42 -5.27
CA ALA A 18 19.20 19.46 -4.25
C ALA A 18 17.91 20.08 -4.83
N ALA A 19 18.06 21.21 -5.53
CA ALA A 19 16.95 21.83 -6.25
C ALA A 19 16.40 20.89 -7.34
N SER A 20 17.24 20.14 -8.05
CA SER A 20 16.78 19.10 -9.00
C SER A 20 15.95 18.02 -8.31
N SER A 21 16.37 17.51 -7.15
CA SER A 21 15.57 16.52 -6.41
C SER A 21 14.26 17.09 -5.86
N ASP A 22 14.23 18.38 -5.50
CA ASP A 22 13.01 19.07 -5.09
C ASP A 22 12.04 19.18 -6.27
N ILE A 23 12.52 19.60 -7.45
CA ILE A 23 11.71 19.66 -8.67
C ILE A 23 11.09 18.30 -8.98
N VAL A 24 11.86 17.20 -8.94
CA VAL A 24 11.35 15.85 -9.21
C VAL A 24 10.20 15.47 -8.27
N VAL A 25 10.37 15.68 -6.96
CA VAL A 25 9.33 15.35 -5.98
C VAL A 25 8.14 16.27 -6.13
N ASP A 26 8.34 17.56 -6.37
CA ASP A 26 7.28 18.57 -6.49
C ASP A 26 6.42 18.34 -7.72
N THR A 27 7.03 18.05 -8.86
CA THR A 27 6.30 17.68 -10.07
C THR A 27 5.51 16.40 -9.86
N MET A 28 6.08 15.37 -9.22
CA MET A 28 5.34 14.14 -8.89
C MET A 28 4.16 14.38 -7.94
N ARG A 29 4.32 15.26 -6.94
CA ARG A 29 3.22 15.67 -6.04
C ARG A 29 2.09 16.33 -6.81
N GLN A 30 2.43 17.23 -7.73
CA GLN A 30 1.45 17.91 -8.58
C GLN A 30 0.71 16.92 -9.46
N LEU A 31 1.43 16.03 -10.16
CA LEU A 31 0.83 14.98 -10.98
C LEU A 31 -0.13 14.09 -10.16
N PHE A 32 0.24 13.68 -8.95
CA PHE A 32 -0.65 12.85 -8.12
C PHE A 32 -1.85 13.64 -7.58
N THR A 33 -1.68 14.94 -7.33
CA THR A 33 -2.77 15.83 -6.92
C THR A 33 -3.78 15.99 -8.06
N VAL A 34 -3.32 16.19 -9.29
CA VAL A 34 -4.17 16.22 -10.48
C VAL A 34 -4.88 14.87 -10.65
N LEU A 35 -4.16 13.76 -10.51
CA LEU A 35 -4.73 12.41 -10.63
C LEU A 35 -5.87 12.21 -9.62
N GLY A 36 -5.63 12.59 -8.37
CA GLY A 36 -6.64 12.51 -7.32
C GLY A 36 -7.87 13.39 -7.59
N SER A 37 -7.73 14.50 -8.30
CA SER A 37 -8.84 15.39 -8.64
C SER A 37 -9.70 14.92 -9.81
N LEU A 38 -9.12 14.15 -10.74
CA LEU A 38 -9.84 13.62 -11.92
C LEU A 38 -10.70 12.40 -11.59
N ILE A 39 -10.42 11.71 -10.48
CA ILE A 39 -11.05 10.44 -10.15
C ILE A 39 -12.25 10.70 -9.23
N PRO A 40 -13.50 10.44 -9.68
CA PRO A 40 -14.72 10.77 -8.94
C PRO A 40 -15.04 9.73 -7.85
N SER A 41 -14.04 9.31 -7.08
CA SER A 41 -14.20 8.37 -5.96
C SER A 41 -13.52 8.93 -4.70
N PRO A 42 -13.90 8.46 -3.49
CA PRO A 42 -13.27 8.90 -2.25
C PRO A 42 -11.74 8.67 -2.21
N SER A 43 -11.23 7.73 -3.00
CA SER A 43 -9.80 7.45 -3.12
C SER A 43 -9.03 8.61 -3.78
N GLY A 44 -9.66 9.38 -4.68
CA GLY A 44 -9.05 10.50 -5.39
C GLY A 44 -8.63 11.64 -4.46
N PRO A 45 -9.56 12.26 -3.70
CA PRO A 45 -9.23 13.27 -2.71
C PRO A 45 -8.21 12.80 -1.66
N ALA A 46 -8.29 11.52 -1.26
CA ALA A 46 -7.31 10.93 -0.35
C ALA A 46 -5.90 10.88 -0.96
N LEU A 47 -5.76 10.50 -2.23
CA LEU A 47 -4.49 10.55 -2.96
C LEU A 47 -3.93 11.98 -2.99
N ALA A 48 -4.75 12.96 -3.37
CA ALA A 48 -4.32 14.35 -3.46
C ALA A 48 -3.81 14.86 -2.10
N GLN A 49 -4.53 14.56 -1.01
CA GLN A 49 -4.11 14.91 0.33
C GLN A 49 -2.79 14.22 0.72
N GLU A 50 -2.66 12.91 0.50
CA GLU A 50 -1.43 12.18 0.82
C GLU A 50 -0.23 12.71 0.01
N ALA A 51 -0.42 12.98 -1.29
CA ALA A 51 0.59 13.51 -2.18
C ALA A 51 1.13 14.87 -1.73
N THR A 52 0.26 15.82 -1.34
CA THR A 52 0.73 17.13 -0.86
C THR A 52 1.63 17.03 0.38
N SER A 53 1.37 16.05 1.24
CA SER A 53 2.15 15.79 2.47
C SER A 53 3.41 14.96 2.24
N ALA A 54 3.50 14.25 1.12
CA ALA A 54 4.63 13.39 0.79
C ALA A 54 5.88 14.24 0.56
N ARG A 55 7.01 13.82 1.14
CA ARG A 55 8.31 14.50 0.99
C ARG A 55 9.38 13.62 0.36
N SER A 56 9.02 12.47 -0.18
CA SER A 56 9.96 11.50 -0.74
C SER A 56 9.27 10.61 -1.77
N LEU A 57 10.04 10.04 -2.69
CA LEU A 57 9.52 9.14 -3.73
C LEU A 57 8.86 7.87 -3.15
N PRO A 58 9.38 7.24 -2.07
CA PRO A 58 8.69 6.11 -1.42
C PRO A 58 7.35 6.49 -0.78
N ALA A 59 7.23 7.71 -0.24
CA ALA A 59 5.97 8.19 0.32
C ALA A 59 4.92 8.39 -0.78
N LEU A 60 5.32 8.94 -1.93
CA LEU A 60 4.48 9.04 -3.12
C LEU A 60 4.08 7.64 -3.62
N SER A 61 5.03 6.74 -3.84
CA SER A 61 4.77 5.35 -4.23
C SER A 61 3.74 4.66 -3.32
N LYS A 62 3.85 4.87 -1.99
CA LYS A 62 2.87 4.35 -1.01
C LYS A 62 1.48 4.94 -1.22
N ALA A 63 1.38 6.26 -1.47
CA ALA A 63 0.10 6.94 -1.73
C ALA A 63 -0.56 6.42 -3.01
N LEU A 64 0.20 6.29 -4.11
CA LEU A 64 -0.31 5.75 -5.38
C LEU A 64 -0.77 4.31 -5.24
N ARG A 65 -0.04 3.48 -4.50
CA ARG A 65 -0.45 2.09 -4.24
C ARG A 65 -1.75 2.01 -3.43
N ARG A 66 -1.94 2.87 -2.42
CA ARG A 66 -3.17 2.92 -1.63
C ARG A 66 -4.34 3.35 -2.51
N PHE A 67 -4.16 4.44 -3.25
CA PHE A 67 -5.11 4.93 -4.22
C PHE A 67 -5.53 3.84 -5.20
N TRP A 68 -4.57 3.19 -5.86
CA TRP A 68 -4.86 2.09 -6.78
C TRP A 68 -5.62 0.96 -6.11
N PHE A 69 -5.26 0.60 -4.87
CA PHE A 69 -5.95 -0.48 -4.18
C PHE A 69 -7.43 -0.13 -3.92
N ASP A 70 -7.72 1.12 -3.59
CA ASP A 70 -9.06 1.62 -3.28
C ASP A 70 -9.87 2.01 -4.54
N LEU A 71 -9.22 2.10 -5.70
CA LEU A 71 -9.87 2.36 -6.97
C LEU A 71 -10.73 1.16 -7.39
N GLU A 72 -12.00 1.42 -7.72
CA GLU A 72 -12.83 0.43 -8.40
C GLU A 72 -12.39 0.35 -9.86
N VAL A 73 -11.68 -0.72 -10.21
CA VAL A 73 -11.19 -0.96 -11.57
C VAL A 73 -12.12 -1.97 -12.21
N ASP A 74 -12.78 -1.58 -13.30
CA ASP A 74 -13.49 -2.54 -14.15
C ASP A 74 -12.48 -3.60 -14.63
N GLU A 75 -12.80 -4.88 -14.42
CA GLU A 75 -11.90 -6.01 -14.70
C GLU A 75 -11.42 -6.07 -16.17
N THR A 76 -12.06 -5.31 -17.05
CA THR A 76 -11.82 -5.29 -18.49
C THR A 76 -10.77 -4.26 -18.94
N SER A 77 -10.44 -3.24 -18.14
CA SER A 77 -9.58 -2.14 -18.61
C SER A 77 -8.09 -2.35 -18.38
N TRP A 78 -7.69 -3.19 -17.41
CA TRP A 78 -6.28 -3.38 -17.06
C TRP A 78 -5.96 -4.85 -16.79
N GLU A 79 -5.14 -5.46 -17.65
CA GLU A 79 -4.80 -6.88 -17.51
C GLU A 79 -4.11 -7.20 -16.18
N PRO A 80 -4.46 -8.30 -15.49
CA PRO A 80 -3.87 -8.66 -14.20
C PRO A 80 -2.34 -8.80 -14.23
N LYS A 81 -1.76 -9.27 -15.33
CA LYS A 81 -0.30 -9.42 -15.47
C LYS A 81 0.39 -8.06 -15.45
N ASP A 82 -0.17 -7.08 -16.13
CA ASP A 82 0.36 -5.71 -16.18
C ASP A 82 0.21 -5.03 -14.82
N GLN A 83 -0.89 -5.28 -14.11
CA GLN A 83 -1.06 -4.82 -12.73
C GLN A 83 0.03 -5.38 -11.80
N VAL A 84 0.40 -6.66 -11.95
CA VAL A 84 1.49 -7.29 -11.16
C VAL A 84 2.83 -6.62 -11.46
N VAL A 85 3.15 -6.43 -12.75
CA VAL A 85 4.39 -5.76 -13.15
C VAL A 85 4.42 -4.33 -12.60
N TRP A 86 3.38 -3.56 -12.83
CA TRP A 86 3.23 -2.19 -12.33
C TRP A 86 3.40 -2.11 -10.81
N LEU A 87 2.70 -2.97 -10.07
CA LEU A 87 2.76 -2.98 -8.62
C LEU A 87 4.14 -3.42 -8.12
N SER A 88 4.81 -4.33 -8.82
CA SER A 88 6.16 -4.77 -8.46
C SER A 88 7.17 -3.62 -8.55
N LEU A 89 7.03 -2.71 -9.53
CA LEU A 89 7.85 -1.50 -9.64
C LEU A 89 7.61 -0.53 -8.48
N LEU A 90 6.34 -0.30 -8.09
CA LEU A 90 6.03 0.50 -6.90
C LEU A 90 6.58 -0.12 -5.61
N LEU A 91 6.45 -1.44 -5.47
CA LEU A 91 7.03 -2.17 -4.34
C LEU A 91 8.54 -2.07 -4.33
N ALA A 92 9.21 -2.13 -5.48
CA ALA A 92 10.64 -1.95 -5.60
C ALA A 92 11.08 -0.55 -5.14
N VAL A 93 10.30 0.51 -5.41
CA VAL A 93 10.58 1.85 -4.88
C VAL A 93 10.61 1.85 -3.35
N ALA A 94 9.59 1.27 -2.70
CA ALA A 94 9.47 1.28 -1.25
C ALA A 94 10.41 0.30 -0.53
N GLU A 95 10.54 -0.92 -1.03
CA GLU A 95 11.42 -1.96 -0.46
C GLU A 95 12.88 -1.66 -0.76
N GLY A 96 13.21 -1.30 -2.01
CA GLY A 96 14.57 -0.97 -2.42
C GLY A 96 15.15 0.26 -1.72
N SER A 97 14.32 1.28 -1.49
CA SER A 97 14.76 2.43 -0.67
C SER A 97 14.99 2.03 0.79
N ARG A 98 14.15 1.15 1.34
CA ARG A 98 14.28 0.67 2.74
C ARG A 98 15.52 -0.19 2.95
N SER A 99 15.89 -1.01 1.97
CA SER A 99 17.12 -1.81 1.98
C SER A 99 18.37 -1.02 1.62
N GLY A 100 18.23 0.26 1.21
CA GLY A 100 19.35 1.07 0.73
C GLY A 100 19.93 0.60 -0.60
N THR A 101 19.21 -0.25 -1.34
CA THR A 101 19.64 -0.79 -2.64
C THR A 101 19.20 0.08 -3.80
N LEU A 102 18.25 0.99 -3.58
CA LEU A 102 17.71 1.88 -4.60
C LEU A 102 18.16 3.32 -4.36
N SER A 103 18.70 3.94 -5.41
CA SER A 103 19.07 5.35 -5.42
C SER A 103 17.88 6.27 -5.67
N PHE A 104 18.02 7.57 -5.40
CA PHE A 104 17.02 8.58 -5.74
C PHE A 104 16.72 8.59 -7.24
N TYR A 105 17.77 8.53 -8.07
CA TYR A 105 17.61 8.40 -9.52
C TYR A 105 16.78 7.17 -9.91
N GLY A 106 17.15 5.98 -9.40
CA GLY A 106 16.44 4.75 -9.71
C GLY A 106 14.98 4.77 -9.24
N ALA A 107 14.72 5.29 -8.03
CA ALA A 107 13.36 5.48 -7.52
C ALA A 107 12.54 6.43 -8.40
N GLY A 108 13.16 7.50 -8.89
CA GLY A 108 12.52 8.48 -9.77
C GLY A 108 12.11 7.87 -11.10
N ILE A 109 13.03 7.11 -11.75
CA ILE A 109 12.73 6.42 -13.00
C ILE A 109 11.60 5.40 -12.82
N LEU A 110 11.67 4.55 -11.80
CA LEU A 110 10.64 3.56 -11.52
C LEU A 110 9.27 4.20 -11.28
N LEU A 111 9.22 5.30 -10.51
CA LEU A 111 7.96 5.99 -10.22
C LEU A 111 7.38 6.65 -11.48
N THR A 112 8.23 7.26 -12.32
CA THR A 112 7.82 7.82 -13.62
C THR A 112 7.24 6.75 -14.55
N GLU A 113 7.91 5.59 -14.68
CA GLU A 113 7.38 4.50 -15.50
C GLU A 113 6.07 3.96 -14.93
N THR A 114 5.95 3.80 -13.61
CA THR A 114 4.67 3.36 -13.01
C THR A 114 3.54 4.35 -13.27
N LEU A 115 3.80 5.66 -13.15
CA LEU A 115 2.77 6.66 -13.40
C LEU A 115 2.38 6.67 -14.89
N LYS A 116 3.35 6.55 -15.80
CA LYS A 116 3.10 6.43 -17.24
C LYS A 116 2.20 5.23 -17.56
N THR A 117 2.59 4.02 -17.13
CA THR A 117 1.80 2.80 -17.37
C THR A 117 0.40 2.90 -16.76
N PHE A 118 0.27 3.55 -15.59
CA PHE A 118 -1.04 3.79 -14.99
C PHE A 118 -1.90 4.68 -15.89
N ILE A 119 -1.37 5.82 -16.34
CA ILE A 119 -2.12 6.76 -17.21
C ILE A 119 -2.52 6.07 -18.52
N GLU A 120 -1.61 5.34 -19.16
CA GLU A 120 -1.89 4.57 -20.37
C GLU A 120 -3.00 3.53 -20.17
N SER A 121 -3.04 2.87 -19.01
CA SER A 121 -4.09 1.88 -18.67
C SER A 121 -5.46 2.51 -18.38
N PHE A 122 -5.50 3.81 -18.07
CA PHE A 122 -6.72 4.56 -17.75
C PHE A 122 -6.97 5.73 -18.70
N ASP A 123 -6.38 5.73 -19.90
CA ASP A 123 -6.47 6.84 -20.86
C ASP A 123 -7.93 7.20 -21.21
N ALA A 124 -8.79 6.19 -21.34
CA ALA A 124 -10.22 6.38 -21.58
C ALA A 124 -10.94 7.16 -20.47
N VAL A 125 -10.44 7.12 -19.23
CA VAL A 125 -11.02 7.77 -18.05
C VAL A 125 -10.35 9.12 -17.77
N LEU A 126 -9.03 9.18 -17.89
CA LEU A 126 -8.25 10.36 -17.56
C LEU A 126 -8.20 11.38 -18.71
N GLY A 127 -8.41 10.93 -19.94
CA GLY A 127 -8.21 11.72 -21.15
C GLY A 127 -6.73 11.94 -21.44
N ASN A 128 -6.41 12.13 -22.73
CA ASN A 128 -5.07 12.46 -23.16
C ASN A 128 -4.78 13.95 -22.90
N ASP A 129 -4.39 14.27 -21.67
CA ASP A 129 -3.96 15.61 -21.29
C ASP A 129 -2.44 15.76 -21.48
N GLU A 130 -2.05 16.68 -22.36
CA GLU A 130 -0.65 17.03 -22.64
C GLU A 130 0.13 17.40 -21.37
N SER A 131 -0.57 17.83 -20.31
CA SER A 131 0.02 18.15 -19.01
C SER A 131 0.70 16.95 -18.34
N TRP A 132 0.19 15.73 -18.54
CA TRP A 132 0.79 14.49 -18.04
C TRP A 132 2.13 14.22 -18.70
N ALA A 133 2.13 14.27 -20.04
CA ALA A 133 3.32 14.05 -20.84
C ALA A 133 4.39 15.09 -20.52
N ALA A 134 4.00 16.37 -20.39
CA ALA A 134 4.91 17.46 -20.04
C ALA A 134 5.52 17.28 -18.64
N GLY A 135 4.71 16.92 -17.64
CA GLY A 135 5.19 16.70 -16.27
C GLY A 135 6.12 15.48 -16.17
N LEU A 136 5.77 14.36 -16.80
CA LEU A 136 6.63 13.17 -16.86
C LEU A 136 7.94 13.45 -17.60
N THR A 137 7.88 14.21 -18.70
CA THR A 137 9.06 14.62 -19.47
C THR A 137 9.98 15.50 -18.62
N THR A 138 9.42 16.48 -17.90
CA THR A 138 10.16 17.33 -16.97
C THR A 138 10.91 16.50 -15.93
N VAL A 139 10.25 15.50 -15.33
CA VAL A 139 10.92 14.61 -14.35
C VAL A 139 12.06 13.83 -15.00
N ARG A 140 11.85 13.27 -16.20
CA ARG A 140 12.91 12.53 -16.92
C ARG A 140 14.10 13.41 -17.28
N GLU A 141 13.85 14.62 -17.77
CA GLU A 141 14.90 15.59 -18.10
C GLU A 141 15.72 15.98 -16.87
N VAL A 142 15.07 16.23 -15.74
CA VAL A 142 15.77 16.57 -14.49
C VAL A 142 16.59 15.39 -13.96
N LEU A 143 16.06 14.17 -14.05
CA LEU A 143 16.77 12.95 -13.65
C LEU A 143 17.96 12.64 -14.57
N GLY A 144 17.83 12.93 -15.88
CA GLY A 144 18.85 12.69 -16.90
C GLY A 144 19.83 13.85 -17.14
N GLY A 145 19.66 14.98 -16.45
CA GLY A 145 20.48 16.18 -16.62
C GLY A 145 21.83 16.15 -15.90
N ASP A 146 22.39 17.34 -15.69
CA ASP A 146 23.77 17.57 -15.19
C ASP A 146 24.10 16.90 -13.85
N HIS A 147 23.10 16.53 -13.05
CA HIS A 147 23.28 15.99 -11.68
C HIS A 147 23.04 14.48 -11.57
N VAL A 148 22.92 13.76 -12.68
CA VAL A 148 22.59 12.32 -12.68
C VAL A 148 23.51 11.50 -11.76
N GLU A 149 24.83 11.72 -11.81
CA GLU A 149 25.79 10.99 -10.97
C GLU A 149 25.57 11.23 -9.47
N GLN A 150 25.16 12.44 -9.10
CA GLN A 150 24.88 12.78 -7.71
C GLN A 150 23.55 12.16 -7.25
N LEU A 151 22.52 12.20 -8.09
CA LEU A 151 21.22 11.59 -7.83
C LEU A 151 21.32 10.05 -7.74
N GLN A 152 22.25 9.42 -8.47
CA GLN A 152 22.54 7.99 -8.36
C GLN A 152 23.20 7.60 -7.04
N LYS A 153 23.94 8.51 -6.39
CA LYS A 153 24.59 8.27 -5.09
C LYS A 153 23.65 8.51 -3.90
N TRP A 154 22.56 9.25 -4.11
CA TRP A 154 21.61 9.56 -3.05
C TRP A 154 20.66 8.40 -2.76
N PRO A 155 20.26 8.19 -1.50
CA PRO A 155 19.31 7.14 -1.15
C PRO A 155 17.92 7.47 -1.70
N GLY A 156 17.17 6.44 -2.10
CA GLY A 156 15.81 6.58 -2.63
C GLY A 156 14.81 7.23 -1.68
N ASP A 157 15.03 7.14 -0.36
CA ASP A 157 14.19 7.74 0.68
C ASP A 157 14.61 9.17 1.05
N ARG A 158 15.49 9.80 0.25
CA ARG A 158 15.85 11.21 0.42
C ARG A 158 14.60 12.08 0.49
N ARG A 159 14.58 12.95 1.50
CA ARG A 159 13.51 13.92 1.69
C ARG A 159 13.79 15.20 0.91
N CYS A 160 12.75 15.67 0.23
CA CYS A 160 12.71 16.89 -0.57
C CYS A 160 11.63 17.83 0.00
N GLY A 161 11.77 19.13 -0.27
CA GLY A 161 10.87 20.16 0.24
C GLY A 161 11.25 20.65 1.64
N GLY A 162 11.83 21.84 1.69
CA GLY A 162 12.25 22.58 2.90
C GLY A 162 11.09 23.09 3.76
N GLY A 163 10.20 22.21 4.21
CA GLY A 163 9.21 22.59 5.21
C GLY A 163 9.91 23.00 6.50
N ARG A 164 9.77 24.29 6.86
CA ARG A 164 10.27 24.97 8.07
C ARG A 164 10.56 24.02 9.22
N ASP A 165 11.79 24.05 9.70
CA ASP A 165 12.29 23.34 10.88
C ASP A 165 11.32 23.48 12.06
N MET A 166 10.55 22.43 12.35
CA MET A 166 10.21 22.16 13.75
C MET A 166 11.50 21.61 14.37
N LEU A 167 12.15 22.44 15.18
CA LEU A 167 13.46 22.17 15.81
C LEU A 167 13.54 20.85 16.56
N LEU A 168 12.39 20.26 16.95
CA LEU A 168 12.28 18.91 17.46
C LEU A 168 11.02 18.26 16.86
N GLY A 169 11.14 17.71 15.65
CA GLY A 169 10.16 16.78 15.12
C GLY A 169 10.58 15.33 15.41
N PRO A 170 9.64 14.36 15.45
CA PRO A 170 9.98 12.92 15.46
C PRO A 170 10.93 12.54 14.32
N GLU A 171 10.97 13.37 13.27
CA GLU A 171 11.86 13.31 12.10
C GLU A 171 13.36 13.38 12.41
N ARG A 172 13.77 13.99 13.54
CA ARG A 172 15.18 14.04 13.97
C ARG A 172 15.60 12.83 14.81
N LEU A 173 14.68 11.91 15.09
CA LEU A 173 15.01 10.63 15.70
C LEU A 173 15.64 9.71 14.66
N PRO A 174 16.63 8.88 15.04
CA PRO A 174 17.16 7.81 14.20
C PRO A 174 16.01 7.00 13.59
N CYS A 175 16.13 6.65 12.30
CA CYS A 175 15.08 5.93 11.57
C CYS A 175 14.60 4.66 12.29
N SER A 176 15.49 4.01 13.04
CA SER A 176 15.18 2.86 13.90
C SER A 176 14.18 3.18 15.01
N MET A 177 14.29 4.34 15.66
CA MET A 177 13.40 4.78 16.74
C MET A 177 12.04 5.26 16.23
N ARG A 178 12.02 5.95 15.08
CA ARG A 178 10.76 6.36 14.44
C ARG A 178 9.90 5.15 14.06
N ARG A 179 10.53 4.09 13.54
CA ARG A 179 9.86 2.82 13.19
C ARG A 179 9.46 2.02 14.42
N ALA A 180 10.33 1.92 15.43
CA ALA A 180 10.04 1.14 16.64
C ALA A 180 8.85 1.67 17.44
N MET A 181 8.60 2.98 17.37
CA MET A 181 7.53 3.65 18.11
C MET A 181 6.30 3.99 17.25
N ASP A 182 6.25 3.52 15.99
CA ASP A 182 5.17 3.79 15.03
C ASP A 182 4.80 5.29 14.94
N LEU A 183 5.83 6.14 14.91
CA LEU A 183 5.68 7.60 14.94
C LEU A 183 5.55 8.21 13.53
N GLU A 184 5.62 7.39 12.48
CA GLU A 184 5.48 7.85 11.11
C GLU A 184 4.06 8.39 10.86
N GLY A 185 3.94 9.70 10.68
CA GLY A 185 2.68 10.37 10.34
C GLY A 185 1.82 10.81 11.54
N LYS A 186 2.26 10.56 12.79
CA LYS A 186 1.54 11.02 13.99
C LYS A 186 2.12 12.34 14.50
N LYS A 187 1.29 13.39 14.61
CA LYS A 187 1.66 14.63 15.29
C LYS A 187 1.70 14.39 16.80
N LEU A 188 2.90 14.32 17.36
CA LEU A 188 3.09 14.22 18.81
C LEU A 188 2.72 15.56 19.48
N ASN A 189 1.88 15.49 20.51
CA ASN A 189 1.61 16.67 21.33
C ASN A 189 2.86 17.04 22.16
N LYS A 190 2.87 18.26 22.72
CA LYS A 190 4.01 18.75 23.51
C LYS A 190 4.34 17.83 24.70
N GLY A 191 3.35 17.17 25.29
CA GLY A 191 3.53 16.21 26.39
C GLY A 191 4.22 14.91 25.97
N HIS A 192 3.85 14.34 24.81
CA HIS A 192 4.49 13.15 24.27
C HIS A 192 5.95 13.40 23.88
N MET A 193 6.26 14.59 23.36
CA MET A 193 7.63 14.98 23.06
C MET A 193 8.48 15.18 24.32
N ALA A 194 7.91 15.78 25.37
CA ALA A 194 8.57 15.90 26.66
C ALA A 194 8.81 14.53 27.32
N ALA A 195 7.86 13.61 27.23
CA ALA A 195 8.00 12.24 27.72
C ALA A 195 9.06 11.45 26.94
N LEU A 196 9.11 11.60 25.61
CA LEU A 196 10.14 10.98 24.76
C LEU A 196 11.55 11.51 25.07
N GLY A 197 11.64 12.83 25.29
CA GLY A 197 12.87 13.49 25.72
C GLY A 197 13.34 12.99 27.09
N ALA A 198 12.42 12.81 28.04
CA ALA A 198 12.73 12.27 29.37
C ALA A 198 13.24 10.81 29.31
N VAL A 199 12.66 9.97 28.43
CA VAL A 199 13.10 8.57 28.22
C VAL A 199 14.50 8.48 27.62
N MET A 200 14.89 9.45 26.77
CA MET A 200 16.23 9.50 26.16
C MET A 200 17.32 9.97 27.13
N VAL A 201 16.94 10.67 28.20
CA VAL A 201 17.87 11.30 29.15
C VAL A 201 18.08 10.43 30.39
N LEU A 202 17.25 9.41 30.63
CA LEU A 202 17.39 8.47 31.74
C LEU A 202 18.40 7.35 31.43
N PRO A 203 19.46 7.17 32.25
CA PRO A 203 20.41 6.06 32.09
C PRO A 203 19.69 4.72 32.29
N GLY A 204 19.74 3.83 31.30
CA GLY A 204 19.17 2.48 31.37
C GLY A 204 18.02 2.17 30.39
N GLY A 205 17.43 3.18 29.73
CA GLY A 205 16.50 2.95 28.60
C GLY A 205 17.18 2.26 27.39
N CYS A 206 18.50 2.40 27.28
CA CYS A 206 19.35 1.77 26.27
C CYS A 206 19.47 0.24 26.38
N THR A 207 19.03 -0.38 27.47
CA THR A 207 19.12 -1.84 27.61
C THR A 207 18.08 -2.57 26.75
N VAL A 208 17.01 -1.90 26.31
CA VAL A 208 16.11 -2.40 25.24
C VAL A 208 16.75 -2.21 23.85
N ALA A 209 17.75 -1.33 23.72
CA ALA A 209 18.62 -1.25 22.55
C ALA A 209 19.53 -2.50 22.40
N LEU A 210 19.52 -3.46 23.35
CA LEU A 210 20.07 -4.81 23.17
C LEU A 210 19.44 -5.56 21.98
N GLY A 211 18.27 -5.16 21.48
CA GLY A 211 17.76 -5.62 20.18
C GLY A 211 18.64 -5.26 18.98
N GLY A 212 19.50 -4.24 19.12
CA GLY A 212 20.50 -3.85 18.12
C GLY A 212 21.62 -4.88 17.94
N ILE A 213 21.90 -5.72 18.95
CA ILE A 213 22.91 -6.78 18.88
C ILE A 213 22.39 -7.98 18.07
N GLY A 214 21.08 -8.28 18.12
CA GLY A 214 20.45 -9.33 17.32
C GLY A 214 20.35 -8.99 15.82
N VAL A 215 20.09 -7.73 15.48
CA VAL A 215 19.98 -7.27 14.08
C VAL A 215 21.35 -7.20 13.39
N LYS A 216 22.42 -6.87 14.13
CA LYS A 216 23.79 -6.86 13.58
C LYS A 216 24.29 -8.28 13.25
N LEU A 217 24.00 -9.27 14.08
CA LEU A 217 24.36 -10.68 13.83
C LEU A 217 23.58 -11.28 12.64
N LEU A 218 22.34 -10.82 12.40
CA LEU A 218 21.54 -11.19 11.22
C LEU A 218 22.10 -10.58 9.92
N ILE A 219 22.63 -9.34 9.99
CA ILE A 219 23.27 -8.66 8.85
C ILE A 219 24.63 -9.30 8.51
N GLU A 220 25.40 -9.74 9.51
CA GLU A 220 26.67 -10.46 9.29
C GLU A 220 26.44 -11.88 8.75
N SER A 221 25.38 -12.59 9.19
CA SER A 221 24.99 -13.89 8.64
C SER A 221 24.53 -13.82 7.18
N VAL A 222 23.85 -12.73 6.77
CA VAL A 222 23.43 -12.51 5.37
C VAL A 222 24.61 -12.10 4.49
N ARG A 223 25.58 -11.34 5.03
CA ARG A 223 26.82 -10.99 4.31
C ARG A 223 27.72 -12.20 4.05
N GLN A 224 27.76 -13.17 4.96
CA GLN A 224 28.53 -14.42 4.76
C GLN A 224 27.86 -15.40 3.77
N GLN A 225 26.54 -15.29 3.52
CA GLN A 225 25.84 -16.07 2.50
C GLN A 225 25.92 -15.48 1.08
N SER A 226 26.51 -14.28 0.92
CA SER A 226 26.53 -13.52 -0.34
C SER A 226 27.82 -13.68 -1.16
N SER A 227 28.48 -14.84 -1.10
CA SER A 227 29.72 -15.10 -1.86
C SER A 227 29.55 -16.20 -2.91
N GLY A 228 28.47 -16.19 -3.69
CA GLY A 228 28.34 -17.14 -4.79
C GLY A 228 27.20 -16.94 -5.79
N ASP A 229 26.01 -16.51 -5.35
CA ASP A 229 24.77 -16.70 -6.12
C ASP A 229 23.96 -15.40 -6.29
N GLU A 230 23.19 -15.33 -7.39
CA GLU A 230 22.15 -14.34 -7.77
C GLU A 230 22.24 -12.94 -7.13
N GLY A 231 22.53 -11.92 -7.95
CA GLY A 231 22.76 -10.55 -7.47
C GLY A 231 21.63 -10.04 -6.55
N PRO A 232 21.93 -9.27 -5.48
CA PRO A 232 20.94 -8.80 -4.49
C PRO A 232 19.68 -8.15 -5.07
N TRP A 233 19.79 -7.55 -6.26
CA TRP A 233 18.68 -6.99 -7.02
C TRP A 233 17.70 -8.04 -7.55
N GLN A 234 18.18 -9.18 -8.07
CA GLN A 234 17.32 -10.25 -8.61
C GLN A 234 16.45 -10.85 -7.51
N LEU A 235 17.04 -11.11 -6.35
CA LEU A 235 16.31 -11.58 -5.17
C LEU A 235 15.25 -10.55 -4.70
N LEU A 236 15.61 -9.26 -4.68
CA LEU A 236 14.67 -8.20 -4.34
C LEU A 236 13.51 -8.14 -5.35
N HIS A 237 13.81 -8.22 -6.65
CA HIS A 237 12.82 -8.20 -7.72
C HIS A 237 11.87 -9.40 -7.63
N ALA A 238 12.40 -10.62 -7.44
CA ALA A 238 11.58 -11.81 -7.25
C ALA A 238 10.62 -11.69 -6.05
N ARG A 239 11.12 -11.16 -4.92
CA ARG A 239 10.28 -10.87 -3.74
C ARG A 239 9.21 -9.81 -4.01
N CYS A 240 9.54 -8.78 -4.80
CA CYS A 240 8.57 -7.75 -5.18
C CYS A 240 7.49 -8.30 -6.10
N LEU A 241 7.85 -9.16 -7.07
CA LEU A 241 6.89 -9.84 -7.93
C LEU A 241 5.95 -10.76 -7.14
N GLN A 242 6.49 -11.57 -6.22
CA GLN A 242 5.67 -12.43 -5.36
C GLN A 242 4.67 -11.60 -4.53
N LYS A 243 5.15 -10.53 -3.89
CA LYS A 243 4.28 -9.62 -3.13
C LYS A 243 3.24 -8.92 -4.01
N ALA A 244 3.63 -8.53 -5.23
CA ALA A 244 2.72 -7.89 -6.17
C ALA A 244 1.61 -8.84 -6.62
N ASP A 245 1.95 -10.09 -6.96
CA ASP A 245 0.98 -11.14 -7.28
C ASP A 245 -0.01 -11.36 -6.13
N ALA A 246 0.49 -11.47 -4.90
CA ALA A 246 -0.37 -11.63 -3.72
C ALA A 246 -1.36 -10.47 -3.55
N VAL A 247 -0.92 -9.22 -3.77
CA VAL A 247 -1.76 -8.03 -3.64
C VAL A 247 -2.76 -7.90 -4.81
N VAL A 248 -2.36 -8.23 -6.04
CA VAL A 248 -3.27 -8.26 -7.20
C VAL A 248 -4.33 -9.33 -7.00
N ARG A 249 -3.95 -10.54 -6.56
CA ARG A 249 -4.91 -11.58 -6.18
C ARG A 249 -5.86 -11.11 -5.08
N GLN A 250 -5.35 -10.41 -4.08
CA GLN A 250 -6.17 -9.86 -3.00
C GLN A 250 -7.22 -8.87 -3.52
N LYS A 251 -6.84 -8.00 -4.46
CA LYS A 251 -7.74 -7.00 -5.05
C LYS A 251 -8.77 -7.64 -5.99
N MET A 252 -8.30 -8.48 -6.92
CA MET A 252 -9.10 -9.05 -8.02
C MET A 252 -9.97 -10.24 -7.60
N ARG A 253 -9.68 -10.87 -6.45
CA ARG A 253 -10.44 -12.01 -5.93
C ARG A 253 -10.99 -11.71 -4.53
N PRO A 254 -11.86 -10.69 -4.39
CA PRO A 254 -12.50 -10.42 -3.12
C PRO A 254 -13.44 -11.57 -2.73
N ILE A 255 -13.78 -11.64 -1.45
CA ILE A 255 -14.88 -12.46 -0.95
C ILE A 255 -16.09 -11.54 -0.84
N GLU A 256 -17.11 -11.79 -1.64
CA GLU A 256 -18.33 -10.99 -1.63
C GLU A 256 -19.27 -11.58 -0.58
N VAL A 257 -19.70 -10.76 0.37
CA VAL A 257 -20.63 -11.18 1.41
C VAL A 257 -21.85 -10.29 1.39
N ARG A 258 -23.02 -10.88 1.23
CA ARG A 258 -24.30 -10.21 1.23
C ARG A 258 -25.14 -10.67 2.40
N TYR A 259 -25.69 -9.74 3.15
CA TYR A 259 -26.64 -10.07 4.21
C TYR A 259 -28.07 -9.96 3.68
N VAL A 260 -28.73 -11.10 3.49
CA VAL A 260 -30.08 -11.19 2.92
C VAL A 260 -31.12 -11.17 4.03
N ASN A 261 -32.28 -10.58 3.73
CA ASN A 261 -33.44 -10.59 4.63
C ASN A 261 -33.82 -12.02 5.00
N GLY A 262 -33.59 -12.38 6.27
CA GLY A 262 -34.01 -13.64 6.86
C GLY A 262 -35.29 -13.47 7.68
N PRO A 263 -35.87 -14.59 8.15
CA PRO A 263 -37.05 -14.54 9.02
C PRO A 263 -36.74 -14.02 10.44
N ALA A 264 -35.46 -13.91 10.83
CA ALA A 264 -35.06 -13.14 12.01
C ALA A 264 -34.71 -11.69 11.63
N ALA A 265 -35.31 -10.75 12.35
CA ALA A 265 -35.13 -9.31 12.13
C ALA A 265 -33.88 -8.75 12.83
N LEU A 266 -32.69 -9.34 12.61
CA LEU A 266 -31.44 -8.71 13.07
C LEU A 266 -31.12 -7.52 12.17
N LYS A 267 -31.01 -6.33 12.77
CA LYS A 267 -30.70 -5.07 12.04
C LYS A 267 -29.33 -5.11 11.37
N SER A 268 -28.35 -5.74 12.03
CA SER A 268 -27.00 -5.87 11.52
C SER A 268 -26.29 -7.11 12.05
N VAL A 269 -25.27 -7.54 11.31
CA VAL A 269 -24.38 -8.63 11.66
C VAL A 269 -22.93 -8.17 11.51
N LYS A 270 -22.04 -8.64 12.39
CA LYS A 270 -20.60 -8.44 12.24
C LYS A 270 -19.97 -9.68 11.64
N ILE A 271 -19.12 -9.51 10.64
CA ILE A 271 -18.52 -10.59 9.88
C ILE A 271 -17.01 -10.47 10.01
N CYS A 272 -16.35 -11.59 10.33
CA CYS A 272 -14.90 -11.67 10.47
C CYS A 272 -14.35 -12.86 9.68
N LEU A 273 -13.22 -12.68 9.01
CA LEU A 273 -12.45 -13.77 8.41
C LEU A 273 -11.26 -14.12 9.31
N PHE A 274 -11.09 -15.40 9.57
CA PHE A 274 -9.98 -15.98 10.33
C PHE A 274 -9.13 -16.88 9.44
N SER A 275 -7.87 -17.11 9.84
CA SER A 275 -7.06 -18.13 9.20
C SER A 275 -7.70 -19.50 9.41
N ILE A 276 -7.65 -20.37 8.40
CA ILE A 276 -8.10 -21.76 8.55
C ILE A 276 -7.28 -22.53 9.60
N THR A 277 -6.05 -22.08 9.86
CA THR A 277 -5.14 -22.63 10.86
C THR A 277 -5.40 -22.08 12.27
N ASP A 278 -6.21 -21.01 12.41
CA ASP A 278 -6.59 -20.47 13.71
C ASP A 278 -7.85 -21.20 14.21
N THR A 279 -7.63 -22.27 14.97
CA THR A 279 -8.70 -23.10 15.52
C THR A 279 -9.60 -22.32 16.48
N MET A 280 -9.02 -21.35 17.19
CA MET A 280 -9.71 -20.56 18.21
C MET A 280 -10.40 -19.32 17.63
N CYS A 281 -9.99 -18.89 16.43
CA CYS A 281 -10.49 -17.70 15.74
C CYS A 281 -10.41 -16.46 16.66
N VAL A 282 -9.22 -16.21 17.19
CA VAL A 282 -9.00 -15.13 18.17
C VAL A 282 -8.79 -13.80 17.47
N VAL A 283 -8.01 -13.81 16.39
CA VAL A 283 -7.59 -12.59 15.68
C VAL A 283 -8.01 -12.69 14.22
N PRO A 284 -8.90 -11.79 13.74
CA PRO A 284 -9.25 -11.79 12.33
C PRO A 284 -8.03 -11.47 11.48
N VAL A 285 -8.00 -11.99 10.26
CA VAL A 285 -6.87 -11.79 9.33
C VAL A 285 -6.68 -10.29 9.08
N GLY A 286 -5.50 -9.74 9.37
CA GLY A 286 -5.25 -8.30 9.25
C GLY A 286 -5.66 -7.46 10.46
N GLY A 287 -6.08 -8.09 11.57
CA GLY A 287 -6.35 -7.44 12.84
C GLY A 287 -7.74 -6.83 12.97
N PHE A 288 -8.06 -6.38 14.19
CA PHE A 288 -9.36 -5.80 14.52
C PHE A 288 -9.59 -4.50 13.74
N GLY A 289 -10.75 -4.38 13.09
CA GLY A 289 -11.09 -3.23 12.24
C GLY A 289 -10.36 -3.23 10.89
N GLY A 290 -9.64 -4.30 10.56
CA GLY A 290 -9.03 -4.48 9.24
C GLY A 290 -10.05 -4.82 8.15
N ARG A 291 -9.58 -4.96 6.91
CA ARG A 291 -10.39 -5.29 5.71
C ARG A 291 -11.04 -6.68 5.71
N SER A 292 -10.78 -7.46 6.76
CA SER A 292 -11.36 -8.78 7.00
C SER A 292 -12.43 -8.74 8.09
N THR A 293 -12.84 -7.56 8.54
CA THR A 293 -13.89 -7.38 9.53
C THR A 293 -14.81 -6.25 9.09
N THR A 294 -16.12 -6.49 9.09
CA THR A 294 -17.11 -5.48 8.73
C THR A 294 -18.45 -5.73 9.41
N CYS A 295 -19.28 -4.70 9.49
CA CYS A 295 -20.67 -4.80 9.93
C CYS A 295 -21.57 -4.58 8.72
N LEU A 296 -22.50 -5.51 8.47
CA LEU A 296 -23.51 -5.41 7.41
C LEU A 296 -24.89 -5.21 8.03
N SER A 297 -25.64 -4.24 7.51
CA SER A 297 -27.08 -4.14 7.76
C SER A 297 -27.84 -5.04 6.80
N THR A 298 -29.11 -5.32 7.08
CA THR A 298 -29.89 -6.19 6.21
C THR A 298 -30.09 -5.56 4.83
N GLY A 299 -29.77 -6.33 3.78
CA GLY A 299 -29.72 -5.85 2.40
C GLY A 299 -28.36 -5.32 1.96
N ASP A 300 -27.43 -5.08 2.89
CA ASP A 300 -26.09 -4.62 2.57
C ASP A 300 -25.23 -5.75 1.98
N GLN A 301 -24.23 -5.34 1.21
CA GLN A 301 -23.18 -6.20 0.70
C GLN A 301 -21.81 -5.57 0.93
N CYS A 302 -20.78 -6.39 1.10
CA CYS A 302 -19.40 -5.94 1.11
C CYS A 302 -18.47 -6.86 0.32
N LEU A 303 -17.35 -6.29 -0.09
CA LEU A 303 -16.22 -7.00 -0.65
C LEU A 303 -15.11 -7.06 0.39
N MET A 304 -14.86 -8.25 0.92
CA MET A 304 -13.79 -8.49 1.88
C MET A 304 -12.52 -8.89 1.13
N GLN A 305 -11.42 -8.19 1.39
CA GLN A 305 -10.13 -8.41 0.74
C GLN A 305 -9.08 -8.74 1.80
N PRO A 306 -9.08 -9.97 2.36
CA PRO A 306 -8.18 -10.32 3.44
C PRO A 306 -6.71 -10.22 2.99
N PRO A 307 -5.81 -9.66 3.82
CA PRO A 307 -4.39 -9.57 3.48
C PRO A 307 -3.70 -10.94 3.50
N GLY A 308 -2.58 -11.06 2.80
CA GLY A 308 -1.74 -12.25 2.78
C GLY A 308 -2.02 -13.19 1.60
N GLU A 309 -1.22 -14.25 1.49
CA GLU A 309 -1.21 -15.19 0.35
C GLU A 309 -2.24 -16.33 0.49
N CYS A 310 -2.91 -16.45 1.65
CA CYS A 310 -3.89 -17.49 1.87
C CYS A 310 -5.11 -17.32 0.94
N ASP A 311 -5.61 -18.44 0.42
CA ASP A 311 -6.81 -18.47 -0.43
C ASP A 311 -8.06 -18.97 0.31
N ARG A 312 -7.88 -19.62 1.47
CA ARG A 312 -8.94 -20.23 2.29
C ARG A 312 -9.01 -19.56 3.66
N PHE A 313 -10.23 -19.26 4.09
CA PHE A 313 -10.50 -18.55 5.34
C PHE A 313 -11.68 -19.20 6.06
N ARG A 314 -11.74 -19.01 7.37
CA ARG A 314 -12.92 -19.32 8.17
C ARG A 314 -13.70 -18.03 8.41
N LEU A 315 -14.85 -17.90 7.77
CA LEU A 315 -15.78 -16.80 7.98
C LEU A 315 -16.63 -17.09 9.22
N ARG A 316 -16.68 -16.18 10.20
CA ARG A 316 -17.62 -16.22 11.32
C ARG A 316 -18.50 -14.98 11.33
N VAL A 317 -19.77 -15.19 11.62
CA VAL A 317 -20.78 -14.15 11.76
C VAL A 317 -21.16 -14.04 13.22
N TYR A 318 -21.25 -12.80 13.69
CA TYR A 318 -21.56 -12.45 15.06
C TYR A 318 -22.76 -11.51 15.09
N ARG A 319 -23.56 -11.62 16.16
CA ARG A 319 -24.53 -10.60 16.55
C ARG A 319 -23.78 -9.49 17.30
N PRO A 320 -23.78 -8.24 16.79
CA PRO A 320 -23.12 -7.13 17.46
C PRO A 320 -23.70 -6.91 18.86
N ALA A 321 -22.86 -6.88 19.87
CA ALA A 321 -23.22 -6.60 21.26
C ALA A 321 -22.00 -6.03 22.02
N LEU A 322 -22.11 -5.82 23.34
CA LEU A 322 -20.94 -5.46 24.15
C LEU A 322 -19.85 -6.54 24.07
N LEU A 323 -20.28 -7.81 24.05
CA LEU A 323 -19.48 -8.96 23.69
C LEU A 323 -20.18 -9.65 22.54
N ASP A 324 -19.57 -9.60 21.37
CA ASP A 324 -20.12 -10.17 20.14
C ASP A 324 -20.45 -11.66 20.33
N VAL A 325 -21.69 -12.05 20.02
CA VAL A 325 -22.16 -13.44 20.15
C VAL A 325 -22.03 -14.14 18.81
N ALA A 326 -21.26 -15.22 18.74
CA ALA A 326 -21.12 -16.00 17.52
C ALA A 326 -22.47 -16.62 17.13
N LEU A 327 -22.84 -16.52 15.86
CA LEU A 327 -24.08 -17.10 15.32
C LEU A 327 -23.84 -18.46 14.64
N HIS A 328 -22.58 -18.84 14.43
CA HIS A 328 -22.16 -20.16 13.94
C HIS A 328 -20.65 -20.40 14.20
N ASP A 329 -20.20 -21.65 14.13
CA ASP A 329 -18.80 -22.06 14.38
C ASP A 329 -17.78 -21.61 13.33
N GLY A 330 -18.28 -21.15 12.19
CA GLY A 330 -17.51 -20.70 11.06
C GLY A 330 -17.78 -21.50 9.80
N VAL A 331 -17.75 -20.84 8.64
CA VAL A 331 -17.84 -21.47 7.32
C VAL A 331 -16.49 -21.33 6.66
N GLU A 332 -16.01 -22.41 6.06
CA GLU A 332 -14.87 -22.30 5.18
C GLU A 332 -15.25 -21.65 3.85
N VAL A 333 -14.52 -20.59 3.52
CA VAL A 333 -14.74 -19.73 2.35
C VAL A 333 -13.43 -19.52 1.61
N CYS A 334 -13.50 -19.36 0.29
CA CYS A 334 -12.36 -19.08 -0.57
C CYS A 334 -12.44 -17.68 -1.18
N ARG A 335 -11.30 -17.14 -1.62
CA ARG A 335 -11.27 -15.94 -2.48
C ARG A 335 -12.13 -16.14 -3.73
N ASN A 336 -12.77 -15.07 -4.20
CA ASN A 336 -13.70 -15.07 -5.35
C ASN A 336 -15.01 -15.86 -5.13
N GLU A 337 -15.33 -16.23 -3.88
CA GLU A 337 -16.64 -16.76 -3.53
C GLU A 337 -17.61 -15.63 -3.15
N ARG A 338 -18.88 -15.85 -3.52
CA ARG A 338 -20.02 -15.02 -3.13
C ARG A 338 -20.82 -15.76 -2.07
N ILE A 339 -21.12 -15.08 -0.98
CA ILE A 339 -21.73 -15.66 0.19
C ILE A 339 -22.97 -14.86 0.54
N SER A 340 -24.12 -15.52 0.48
CA SER A 340 -25.38 -14.97 0.98
C SER A 340 -25.60 -15.49 2.39
N LEU A 341 -25.72 -14.58 3.34
CA LEU A 341 -26.00 -14.88 4.74
C LEU A 341 -27.48 -14.62 5.02
N THR A 342 -28.15 -15.60 5.61
CA THR A 342 -29.56 -15.49 6.03
C THR A 342 -29.68 -15.93 7.48
N VAL A 343 -30.23 -15.10 8.36
CA VAL A 343 -30.44 -15.43 9.77
C VAL A 343 -31.85 -16.00 9.98
N LEU A 344 -31.93 -17.25 10.45
CA LEU A 344 -33.16 -17.97 10.75
C LEU A 344 -33.78 -17.51 12.08
N ARG A 345 -35.07 -17.84 12.32
CA ARG A 345 -35.83 -17.42 13.52
C ARG A 345 -35.19 -17.86 14.84
N ASP A 346 -34.52 -19.00 14.83
CA ASP A 346 -33.79 -19.56 15.98
C ASP A 346 -32.41 -18.92 16.19
N GLY A 347 -32.03 -17.94 15.35
CA GLY A 347 -30.75 -17.25 15.41
C GLY A 347 -29.63 -17.93 14.65
N ARG A 348 -29.86 -19.10 14.03
CA ARG A 348 -28.86 -19.77 13.18
C ARG A 348 -28.64 -19.00 11.89
N VAL A 349 -27.41 -19.04 11.37
CA VAL A 349 -27.06 -18.48 10.07
C VAL A 349 -27.01 -19.59 9.04
N VAL A 350 -27.72 -19.42 7.94
CA VAL A 350 -27.55 -20.23 6.72
C VAL A 350 -26.67 -19.43 5.77
N SER A 351 -25.62 -20.09 5.26
CA SER A 351 -24.74 -19.52 4.24
C SER A 351 -24.91 -20.26 2.93
N GLU A 352 -25.28 -19.54 1.89
CA GLU A 352 -25.26 -20.05 0.51
C GLU A 352 -23.99 -19.55 -0.16
N THR A 353 -23.16 -20.48 -0.64
CA THR A 353 -21.91 -20.13 -1.33
C THR A 353 -22.08 -20.41 -2.82
N SER A 354 -21.77 -19.41 -3.65
CA SER A 354 -21.62 -19.58 -5.09
C SER A 354 -20.24 -19.10 -5.53
N ARG A 355 -19.64 -19.79 -6.49
CA ARG A 355 -18.40 -19.34 -7.12
C ARG A 355 -18.72 -18.45 -8.29
N ARG A 356 -17.98 -17.34 -8.42
CA ARG A 356 -18.02 -16.53 -9.63
C ARG A 356 -17.30 -17.31 -10.74
N GLU A 357 -18.05 -18.10 -11.49
CA GLU A 357 -17.55 -18.73 -12.70
C GLU A 357 -17.32 -17.62 -13.75
N GLY A 358 -16.10 -17.53 -14.26
CA GLY A 358 -15.77 -16.56 -15.31
C GLY A 358 -16.58 -16.88 -16.56
N ASN A 359 -17.42 -15.94 -16.98
CA ASN A 359 -18.17 -15.92 -18.25
C ASN A 359 -18.54 -17.30 -18.82
N GLY A 360 -19.49 -18.00 -18.19
CA GLY A 360 -19.94 -19.30 -18.67
C GLY A 360 -20.96 -20.00 -17.79
N ASP A 361 -21.96 -19.25 -17.33
CA ASP A 361 -23.29 -19.69 -16.87
C ASP A 361 -23.44 -21.18 -16.45
N ARG A 362 -23.04 -21.55 -15.23
CA ARG A 362 -23.55 -22.69 -14.46
C ARG A 362 -23.19 -22.60 -12.97
N SER A 363 -23.82 -21.68 -12.23
CA SER A 363 -23.65 -21.60 -10.77
C SER A 363 -24.05 -22.91 -10.06
N ALA A 364 -23.05 -23.67 -9.60
CA ALA A 364 -23.27 -24.75 -8.64
C ALA A 364 -23.54 -24.14 -7.25
N LEU A 365 -24.80 -24.20 -6.81
CA LEU A 365 -25.21 -23.76 -5.47
C LEU A 365 -24.85 -24.84 -4.46
N ALA A 366 -23.90 -24.55 -3.57
CA ALA A 366 -23.63 -25.36 -2.40
C ALA A 366 -24.33 -24.73 -1.19
N VAL A 367 -25.43 -25.34 -0.75
CA VAL A 367 -26.08 -24.98 0.51
C VAL A 367 -25.34 -25.69 1.63
N LYS A 368 -24.63 -24.94 2.47
CA LYS A 368 -24.04 -25.47 3.70
C LYS A 368 -24.96 -25.10 4.87
N SER A 369 -25.74 -26.07 5.33
CA SER A 369 -26.42 -25.95 6.62
C SER A 369 -25.36 -26.05 7.72
N LEU A 370 -25.40 -25.12 8.69
CA LEU A 370 -24.46 -25.10 9.81
C LEU A 370 -25.15 -25.61 11.06
N ASP A 371 -24.46 -26.50 11.76
CA ASP A 371 -24.91 -27.03 13.05
C ASP A 371 -24.82 -25.92 14.12
N PRO A 372 -25.77 -25.90 15.08
CA PRO A 372 -25.74 -24.94 16.18
C PRO A 372 -24.56 -25.20 17.14
N VAL A 373 -24.06 -24.11 17.74
CA VAL A 373 -23.08 -24.11 18.84
C VAL A 373 -23.73 -24.53 20.15
#